data_AF-A0A437LNB0-F1
#
_entry.id   AF-A0A437LNB0-F1
#
_cell.length_a   1.000
_cell.length_b   1.000
_cell.length_c   1.000
_cell.angle_alpha   90.00
_cell.angle_beta   90.00
_cell.angle_gamma   90.00
#
_symmetry.space_group_name_H-M   'P 1'
#
loop_
_entity.id
_entity.type
_entity.pdbx_description
1 polymer ?
#
loop_
_entity_poly.entity_id
_entity_poly.type
_entity_poly.pdbx_seq_one_letter_code
_entity_poly.pdbx_strand_id
1 'polypeptide(L)'
;MPFAYDDQNIFAKILRGEIPNDTVMETDHTLAFNDIRPQAPVHVLVIPKGPYVCHDHFAAEASDAELADFLRVTARIVAEAGISPGDGGAGYRTISNAGQDGVQEVPHYHLHILGGRPLGRMLPPA
;
A
#
# COMPACT_ATOMS: atom_id res chain seq x y z
N MET A 1 10.47 14.20 -14.91
CA MET A 1 11.30 14.59 -13.75
C MET A 1 11.88 13.32 -13.19
N PRO A 2 13.17 13.28 -12.80
CA PRO A 2 13.70 12.12 -12.07
C PRO A 2 12.89 11.93 -10.78
N PHE A 3 12.63 10.68 -10.39
CA PHE A 3 12.04 10.38 -9.09
C PHE A 3 12.98 10.90 -8.00
N ALA A 4 12.58 11.96 -7.30
CA ALA A 4 13.31 12.47 -6.14
C ALA A 4 12.69 11.86 -4.89
N TYR A 5 13.43 10.98 -4.21
CA TYR A 5 12.97 10.34 -2.98
C TYR A 5 13.40 11.17 -1.76
N ASP A 6 12.43 11.57 -0.95
CA ASP A 6 12.67 12.28 0.33
C ASP A 6 12.77 11.28 1.47
N ASP A 7 13.96 11.10 2.06
CA ASP A 7 14.17 10.18 3.18
C ASP A 7 13.58 10.65 4.52
N GLN A 8 13.06 11.89 4.58
CA GLN A 8 12.36 12.43 5.74
C GLN A 8 10.85 12.21 5.71
N ASN A 9 10.32 11.57 4.67
CA ASN A 9 8.91 11.24 4.59
C ASN A 9 8.48 10.28 5.73
N ILE A 10 7.19 10.33 6.08
CA ILE A 10 6.62 9.60 7.22
C ILE A 10 6.84 8.07 7.11
N PHE A 11 6.78 7.47 5.91
CA PHE A 11 7.01 6.03 5.75
C PHE A 11 8.48 5.66 5.87
N ALA A 12 9.40 6.48 5.38
CA ALA A 12 10.83 6.27 5.62
C ALA A 12 11.17 6.30 7.12
N LYS A 13 10.51 7.18 7.89
CA LYS A 13 10.64 7.22 9.36
C LYS A 13 10.06 5.99 10.04
N ILE A 14 8.91 5.48 9.58
CA ILE A 14 8.35 4.20 10.04
C ILE A 14 9.33 3.04 9.78
N LEU A 15 9.86 2.94 8.56
CA LEU A 15 10.80 1.88 8.17
C LEU A 15 12.09 1.89 9.00
N ARG A 16 12.54 3.07 9.45
CA ARG A 16 13.70 3.21 10.36
C ARG A 16 13.34 3.05 11.84
N GLY A 17 12.08 2.81 12.18
CA GLY A 17 11.62 2.67 13.56
C GLY A 17 11.60 3.98 14.35
N GLU A 18 11.66 5.14 13.70
CA GLU A 18 11.66 6.45 14.35
C GLU A 18 10.28 6.84 14.88
N ILE A 19 9.22 6.31 14.25
CA ILE A 19 7.83 6.53 14.65
C ILE A 19 7.05 5.20 14.62
N PRO A 20 6.06 5.02 15.52
CA PRO A 20 5.32 3.77 15.61
C PRO A 20 4.34 3.60 14.44
N ASN A 21 3.96 2.36 14.20
CA ASN A 21 2.90 1.97 13.28
C ASN A 21 2.15 0.76 13.85
N ASP A 22 0.95 0.48 13.35
CA ASP A 22 0.17 -0.69 13.72
C ASP A 22 0.40 -1.81 12.68
N THR A 23 1.52 -2.52 12.83
CA THR A 23 1.99 -3.51 11.87
C THR A 23 1.03 -4.69 11.76
N VAL A 24 0.60 -4.97 10.54
CA VAL A 24 -0.20 -6.16 10.18
C VAL A 24 0.71 -7.28 9.71
N MET A 25 1.71 -6.95 8.88
CA MET A 25 2.62 -7.93 8.30
C MET A 25 3.95 -7.28 7.95
N GLU A 26 5.04 -8.01 8.15
CA GLU A 26 6.37 -7.58 7.73
C GLU A 26 7.15 -8.77 7.15
N THR A 27 7.87 -8.51 6.07
CA THR A 27 8.76 -9.46 5.39
C THR A 27 10.12 -8.78 5.14
N ASP A 28 11.03 -9.44 4.43
CA ASP A 28 12.32 -8.88 4.06
C ASP A 28 12.19 -7.67 3.12
N HIS A 29 11.14 -7.60 2.30
CA HIS A 29 10.96 -6.56 1.28
C HIS A 29 9.72 -5.67 1.48
N THR A 30 8.77 -6.07 2.32
CA THR A 30 7.47 -5.39 2.43
C THR A 30 7.12 -5.14 3.90
N LEU A 31 6.52 -3.98 4.17
CA LEU A 31 5.87 -3.68 5.43
C LEU A 31 4.41 -3.32 5.14
N ALA A 32 3.50 -3.85 5.96
CA ALA A 32 2.09 -3.51 5.91
C ALA A 32 1.56 -3.17 7.29
N PHE A 33 0.76 -2.10 7.38
CA PHE A 33 0.22 -1.59 8.62
C PHE A 33 -1.14 -0.93 8.40
N ASN A 34 -1.94 -0.85 9.46
CA ASN A 34 -3.23 -0.18 9.40
C ASN A 34 -3.05 1.33 9.18
N ASP A 35 -3.86 1.90 8.29
CA ASP A 35 -3.91 3.34 8.10
C ASP A 35 -4.43 4.01 9.38
N ILE A 36 -3.74 5.07 9.82
CA ILE A 36 -4.10 5.83 11.03
C ILE A 36 -5.45 6.56 10.90
N ARG A 37 -5.92 6.80 9.67
CA ARG A 37 -7.23 7.39 9.34
C ARG A 37 -7.97 6.45 8.38
N PRO A 38 -8.53 5.34 8.87
CA PRO A 38 -9.14 4.32 8.02
C PRO A 38 -10.35 4.86 7.24
N GLN A 39 -10.38 4.63 5.92
CA GLN A 39 -11.48 5.04 5.03
C GLN A 39 -12.52 3.92 4.82
N ALA A 40 -12.21 2.71 5.29
CA ALA A 40 -13.09 1.56 5.32
C ALA A 40 -12.76 0.69 6.55
N PRO A 41 -13.66 -0.23 6.97
CA PRO A 41 -13.40 -1.12 8.11
C PRO A 41 -12.07 -1.88 8.01
N VAL A 42 -11.70 -2.29 6.80
CA VAL A 42 -10.33 -2.71 6.48
C VAL A 42 -9.68 -1.60 5.68
N HIS A 43 -8.63 -0.99 6.22
CA HIS A 43 -7.77 -0.04 5.49
C HIS A 43 -6.31 -0.28 5.87
N VAL A 44 -5.61 -1.06 5.04
CA VAL A 44 -4.21 -1.41 5.23
C VAL A 44 -3.38 -0.71 4.16
N LEU A 45 -2.25 -0.14 4.56
CA LEU A 45 -1.22 0.34 3.65
C LEU A 45 -0.15 -0.74 3.51
N VAL A 46 0.20 -1.07 2.28
CA VAL A 46 1.32 -1.99 1.96
C VAL A 46 2.40 -1.18 1.25
N ILE A 47 3.62 -1.18 1.79
CA ILE A 47 4.75 -0.40 1.28
C ILE A 47 5.96 -1.31 1.04
N PRO A 48 6.74 -1.09 -0.03
CA PRO A 48 8.04 -1.72 -0.15
C PRO A 48 9.00 -1.10 0.88
N LYS A 49 9.98 -1.87 1.35
CA LYS A 49 11.06 -1.31 2.19
C LYS A 49 12.05 -0.47 1.38
N GLY A 50 12.10 -0.68 0.06
CA GLY A 50 12.93 0.10 -0.86
C GLY A 50 12.38 1.52 -1.12
N PRO A 51 13.22 2.48 -1.53
CA PRO A 51 12.88 3.90 -1.66
C PRO A 51 12.17 4.23 -2.98
N TYR A 52 11.05 3.54 -3.26
CA TYR A 52 10.24 3.81 -4.45
C TYR A 52 9.23 4.91 -4.18
N VAL A 53 9.03 5.81 -5.13
CA VAL A 53 8.18 6.99 -4.95
C VAL A 53 6.72 6.65 -5.22
N CYS A 54 6.44 5.93 -6.29
CA CYS A 54 5.08 5.63 -6.76
C CYS A 54 5.09 4.31 -7.55
N HIS A 55 3.92 3.91 -8.06
CA HIS A 55 3.73 2.59 -8.67
C HIS A 55 4.63 2.32 -9.88
N ASP A 56 4.76 3.27 -10.82
CA ASP A 56 5.60 3.12 -12.00
C ASP A 56 7.09 3.09 -11.67
N HIS A 57 7.54 3.87 -10.68
CA HIS A 57 8.90 3.77 -10.16
C HIS A 57 9.16 2.36 -9.58
N PHE A 58 8.27 1.86 -8.73
CA PHE A 58 8.42 0.50 -8.16
C PHE A 58 8.40 -0.57 -9.25
N ALA A 59 7.45 -0.51 -10.19
CA ALA A 59 7.30 -1.51 -11.23
C ALA A 59 8.48 -1.55 -12.22
N ALA A 60 9.15 -0.42 -12.45
CA ALA A 60 10.27 -0.33 -13.38
C ALA A 60 11.62 -0.73 -12.75
N GLU A 61 11.85 -0.34 -11.49
CA GLU A 61 13.19 -0.39 -10.89
C GLU A 61 13.35 -1.44 -9.80
N ALA A 62 12.25 -1.98 -9.25
CA ALA A 62 12.34 -3.01 -8.22
C ALA A 62 12.84 -4.35 -8.77
N SER A 63 13.54 -5.09 -7.92
CA SER A 63 13.96 -6.44 -8.24
C SER A 63 12.77 -7.41 -8.33
N ASP A 64 12.95 -8.52 -9.05
CA ASP A 64 11.94 -9.59 -9.11
C ASP A 64 11.54 -10.10 -7.72
N ALA A 65 12.48 -10.12 -6.78
CA ALA A 65 12.23 -10.54 -5.39
C ALA A 65 11.30 -9.58 -4.65
N GLU A 66 11.54 -8.26 -4.77
CA GLU A 66 10.69 -7.23 -4.17
C GLU A 66 9.28 -7.26 -4.76
N LEU A 67 9.17 -7.34 -6.10
CA LEU A 67 7.89 -7.41 -6.79
C LEU A 67 7.08 -8.64 -6.36
N ALA A 68 7.72 -9.82 -6.34
CA ALA A 68 7.06 -11.06 -6.00
C ALA A 68 6.66 -11.13 -4.51
N ASP A 69 7.49 -10.62 -3.60
CA ASP A 69 7.17 -10.53 -2.18
C ASP A 69 5.99 -9.58 -1.94
N PHE A 70 6.05 -8.36 -2.48
CA PHE A 70 5.00 -7.34 -2.30
C PHE A 70 3.62 -7.83 -2.75
N LEU A 71 3.54 -8.47 -3.92
CA LEU A 71 2.28 -9.01 -4.45
C LEU A 71 1.75 -10.17 -3.61
N ARG A 72 2.64 -11.05 -3.11
CA ARG A 72 2.23 -12.17 -2.23
C ARG A 72 1.78 -11.67 -0.86
N VAL A 73 2.46 -10.68 -0.29
CA VAL A 73 2.05 -10.04 0.97
C VAL A 73 0.67 -9.41 0.84
N THR A 74 0.40 -8.70 -0.26
CA THR A 74 -0.93 -8.15 -0.56
C THR A 74 -2.02 -9.23 -0.54
N ALA A 75 -1.78 -10.37 -1.20
CA ALA A 75 -2.74 -11.49 -1.21
C ALA A 75 -2.98 -12.07 0.19
N ARG A 76 -1.90 -12.26 0.99
CA ARG A 76 -2.01 -12.78 2.36
C ARG A 76 -2.81 -11.85 3.26
N ILE A 77 -2.57 -10.53 3.20
CA ILE A 77 -3.32 -9.54 3.98
C ILE A 77 -4.81 -9.58 3.65
N VAL A 78 -5.16 -9.67 2.37
CA VAL A 78 -6.56 -9.77 1.92
C VAL A 78 -7.24 -11.04 2.47
N ALA A 79 -6.53 -12.16 2.50
CA ALA A 79 -7.03 -13.41 3.07
C ALA A 79 -7.18 -13.32 4.60
N GLU A 80 -6.16 -12.85 5.31
CA GLU A 80 -6.16 -12.71 6.78
C GLU A 80 -7.21 -11.70 7.27
N ALA A 81 -7.49 -10.66 6.48
CA ALA A 81 -8.55 -9.69 6.77
C ALA A 81 -9.97 -10.18 6.41
N GLY A 82 -10.13 -11.40 5.88
CA GLY A 82 -11.43 -11.99 5.56
C GLY A 82 -12.19 -11.30 4.42
N ILE A 83 -11.48 -10.55 3.57
CA ILE A 83 -12.06 -9.79 2.45
C ILE A 83 -11.79 -10.42 1.08
N SER A 84 -11.02 -11.52 1.03
CA SER A 84 -10.75 -12.32 -0.17
C SER A 84 -12.03 -12.91 -0.79
N PRO A 85 -12.39 -12.58 -2.04
CA PRO A 85 -13.53 -13.20 -2.72
C PRO A 85 -13.42 -14.73 -2.86
N GLY A 86 -12.19 -15.24 -3.02
CA GLY A 86 -11.93 -16.68 -3.16
C GLY A 86 -12.18 -17.45 -1.86
N ASP A 87 -12.14 -16.77 -0.72
CA ASP A 87 -12.28 -17.34 0.62
C ASP A 87 -13.60 -16.92 1.30
N GLY A 88 -14.61 -16.52 0.52
CA GLY A 88 -15.94 -16.15 1.02
C GLY A 88 -16.08 -14.70 1.49
N GLY A 89 -15.06 -13.87 1.34
CA GLY A 89 -15.12 -12.44 1.61
C GLY A 89 -15.94 -11.67 0.58
N ALA A 90 -16.49 -10.52 0.99
CA ALA A 90 -17.33 -9.68 0.13
C ALA A 90 -16.56 -8.84 -0.90
N GLY A 91 -15.24 -8.99 -0.98
CA GLY A 91 -14.35 -8.26 -1.87
C GLY A 91 -13.72 -7.02 -1.27
N TYR A 92 -12.85 -6.41 -2.08
CA TYR A 92 -11.98 -5.31 -1.69
C TYR A 92 -11.60 -4.45 -2.91
N ARG A 93 -10.95 -3.31 -2.67
CA ARG A 93 -10.33 -2.48 -3.69
C ARG A 93 -8.89 -2.22 -3.32
N THR A 94 -8.00 -2.32 -4.30
CA THR A 94 -6.64 -1.81 -4.21
C THR A 94 -6.52 -0.47 -4.91
N ILE A 95 -5.82 0.48 -4.30
CA ILE A 95 -5.58 1.82 -4.87
C ILE A 95 -4.12 2.18 -4.64
N SER A 96 -3.46 2.73 -5.64
CA SER A 96 -2.19 3.43 -5.49
C SER A 96 -2.31 4.77 -6.18
N ASN A 97 -1.80 5.81 -5.53
CA ASN A 97 -1.86 7.18 -6.00
C ASN A 97 -0.46 7.63 -6.45
N ALA A 98 -0.39 8.40 -7.53
CA ALA A 98 0.87 8.92 -8.06
C ALA A 98 0.75 10.41 -8.40
N GLY A 99 1.67 11.22 -7.86
CA GLY A 99 1.74 12.65 -8.14
C GLY A 99 0.48 13.44 -7.76
N GLN A 100 0.36 14.64 -8.34
CA GLN A 100 -0.72 15.57 -8.03
C GLN A 100 -2.09 15.06 -8.47
N ASP A 101 -2.21 14.55 -9.70
CA ASP A 101 -3.49 14.09 -10.25
C ASP A 101 -3.99 12.80 -9.60
N GLY A 102 -3.07 11.97 -9.10
CA GLY A 102 -3.40 10.81 -8.28
C GLY A 102 -3.68 11.16 -6.82
N VAL A 103 -3.44 12.40 -6.38
CA VAL A 103 -3.58 12.84 -4.98
C VAL A 103 -2.66 12.04 -4.04
N GLN A 104 -1.39 11.92 -4.41
CA GLN A 104 -0.38 11.27 -3.59
C GLN A 104 0.10 12.21 -2.46
N GLU A 105 -0.25 11.90 -1.22
CA GLU A 105 0.17 12.71 -0.04
C GLU A 105 1.59 12.37 0.44
N VAL A 106 1.96 11.08 0.45
CA VAL A 106 3.28 10.60 0.89
C VAL A 106 4.05 10.08 -0.33
N PRO A 107 5.21 10.68 -0.69
CA PRO A 107 6.01 10.31 -1.86
C PRO A 107 6.87 9.05 -1.61
N HIS A 108 6.23 8.00 -1.09
CA HIS A 108 6.76 6.65 -0.95
C HIS A 108 5.66 5.69 -1.45
N TYR A 109 5.97 4.73 -2.32
CA TYR A 109 4.97 3.88 -2.95
C TYR A 109 4.18 3.12 -1.89
N HIS A 110 2.86 3.18 -1.99
CA HIS A 110 1.97 2.47 -1.09
C HIS A 110 0.72 2.01 -1.83
N LEU A 111 0.31 0.79 -1.52
CA LEU A 111 -0.95 0.23 -1.96
C LEU A 111 -1.94 0.28 -0.80
N HIS A 112 -3.05 0.98 -0.99
CA HIS A 112 -4.21 0.90 -0.11
C HIS A 112 -4.95 -0.40 -0.39
N ILE A 113 -5.21 -1.21 0.63
CA ILE A 113 -6.19 -2.30 0.61
C ILE A 113 -7.41 -1.84 1.41
N LEU A 114 -8.53 -1.67 0.71
CA LEU A 114 -9.79 -1.17 1.28
C LEU A 114 -10.85 -2.27 1.22
N GLY A 115 -11.55 -2.53 2.32
CA GLY A 115 -12.56 -3.59 2.37
C GLY A 115 -13.49 -3.54 3.58
N GLY A 116 -14.32 -4.58 3.74
CA GLY A 116 -15.25 -4.74 4.86
C GLY A 116 -16.60 -4.02 4.69
N ARG A 117 -16.85 -3.40 3.53
CA ARG A 117 -18.15 -2.83 3.12
C ARG A 117 -18.19 -2.56 1.61
N PRO A 118 -19.36 -2.33 1.00
CA PRO A 118 -19.44 -1.72 -0.34
C PRO A 118 -18.70 -0.37 -0.38
N LEU A 119 -17.77 -0.20 -1.33
CA LEU A 119 -16.88 0.97 -1.43
C LEU A 119 -17.37 2.05 -2.41
N GLY A 120 -18.50 1.84 -3.08
CA GLY A 120 -19.04 2.79 -4.07
C GLY A 120 -18.31 2.78 -5.41
N ARG A 121 -18.60 3.78 -6.27
CA ARG A 121 -18.00 3.89 -7.62
C ARG A 121 -16.50 4.21 -7.57
N MET A 122 -15.79 3.93 -8.66
CA MET A 122 -14.33 4.14 -8.76
C MET A 122 -13.98 5.62 -8.91
N LEU A 123 -14.47 6.27 -9.97
CA LEU A 123 -14.29 7.70 -10.24
C LEU A 123 -15.63 8.32 -10.67
N PRO A 124 -15.83 9.64 -10.51
CA PRO A 124 -16.90 10.33 -11.21
C PRO A 124 -16.69 10.25 -12.72
N PRO A 125 -17.76 10.43 -13.53
CA PRO A 125 -17.60 10.67 -14.96
C PRO A 125 -16.67 11.86 -15.20
N ALA A 126 -15.86 11.77 -16.25
CA ALA A 126 -14.99 12.85 -16.71
C ALA A 126 -15.80 14.05 -17.24
#